data_AF-U2KZ20-F1
#
_entry.id   AF-U2KZ20-F1
#
_cell.length_a   1.000
_cell.length_b   1.000
_cell.length_c   1.000
_cell.angle_alpha   90.00
_cell.angle_beta   90.00
_cell.angle_gamma   90.00
#
_symmetry.space_group_name_H-M   'P 1'
#
loop_
_entity.id
_entity.type
_entity.pdbx_description
1 polymer ?
#
loop_
_entity_poly.entity_id
_entity_poly.type
_entity_poly.pdbx_seq_one_letter_code
_entity_poly.pdbx_strand_id
1 'polypeptide(L)'
;MRRGRNLKYKTVMNTEFFKVYGAKERNDSLLRLSDDHYVLFYGFGKDKDNDESGYCWRKDYGHKPTEEELKGDITTHVNKLIDAKILTGFTYEGSLVYLSAENQFNYKAAFDLCMLTDGGNLPVTFKFGQESAPKYRQFNTKEELKDFYLSAISFVTNALAEGWAEKDMVYKKDMQSWFT
;
A
#
# COMPACT_ATOMS: atom_id res chain seq x y z
N MET A 1 -37.21 -39.45 14.28
CA MET A 1 -37.52 -38.29 13.42
C MET A 1 -36.42 -37.25 13.54
N ARG A 2 -35.66 -37.02 12.47
CA ARG A 2 -34.56 -36.03 12.39
C ARG A 2 -35.16 -34.62 12.35
N ARG A 3 -34.85 -33.75 13.32
CA ARG A 3 -35.04 -32.29 13.17
C ARG A 3 -33.72 -31.69 12.72
N GLY A 4 -33.65 -31.39 11.43
CA GLY A 4 -32.51 -30.72 10.81
C GLY A 4 -32.36 -29.31 11.37
N ARG A 5 -31.17 -29.01 11.90
CA ARG A 5 -30.72 -27.65 12.17
C ARG A 5 -30.42 -26.98 10.82
N ASN A 6 -31.33 -26.14 10.33
CA ASN A 6 -31.01 -25.19 9.27
C ASN A 6 -30.17 -24.06 9.88
N LEU A 7 -28.84 -24.23 9.89
CA LEU A 7 -27.94 -23.10 9.99
C LEU A 7 -28.05 -22.32 8.67
N LYS A 8 -28.84 -21.25 8.66
CA LYS A 8 -28.70 -20.21 7.64
C LYS A 8 -27.34 -19.56 7.88
N TYR A 9 -26.32 -20.00 7.13
CA TYR A 9 -25.08 -19.23 7.03
C TYR A 9 -25.46 -17.90 6.39
N LYS A 10 -25.61 -16.86 7.21
CA LYS A 10 -25.67 -15.49 6.73
C LYS A 10 -24.26 -15.20 6.24
N THR A 11 -24.03 -15.31 4.93
CA THR A 11 -22.75 -14.93 4.32
C THR A 11 -22.46 -13.51 4.77
N VAL A 12 -21.44 -13.33 5.61
CA VAL A 12 -20.98 -12.01 6.00
C VAL A 12 -20.34 -11.43 4.73
N MET A 13 -20.98 -10.42 4.15
CA MET A 13 -20.42 -9.70 3.01
C MET A 13 -19.26 -8.85 3.51
N ASN A 14 -18.06 -9.07 2.97
CA ASN A 14 -16.90 -8.26 3.29
C ASN A 14 -16.89 -7.05 2.34
N THR A 15 -17.29 -5.90 2.88
CA THR A 15 -17.40 -4.64 2.12
C THR A 15 -16.05 -3.92 1.96
N GLU A 16 -15.00 -4.36 2.65
CA GLU A 16 -13.62 -3.89 2.49
C GLU A 16 -12.76 -4.98 1.84
N PHE A 17 -11.68 -4.56 1.18
CA PHE A 17 -10.73 -5.50 0.59
C PHE A 17 -9.99 -6.32 1.66
N PHE A 18 -9.93 -7.63 1.44
CA PHE A 18 -9.17 -8.56 2.27
C PHE A 18 -8.35 -9.53 1.41
N LYS A 19 -7.26 -10.05 1.98
CA LYS A 19 -6.38 -11.01 1.30
C LYS A 19 -7.05 -12.38 1.21
N VAL A 20 -7.02 -12.99 0.03
CA VAL A 20 -7.37 -14.39 -0.20
C VAL A 20 -6.14 -15.11 -0.73
N TYR A 21 -5.63 -16.07 0.03
CA TYR A 21 -4.40 -16.80 -0.27
C TYR A 21 -4.64 -17.99 -1.23
N GLY A 22 -3.57 -18.41 -1.91
CA GLY A 22 -3.58 -19.54 -2.84
C GLY A 22 -3.62 -19.13 -4.32
N ALA A 23 -3.56 -17.83 -4.61
CA ALA A 23 -3.41 -17.34 -5.98
C ALA A 23 -2.02 -17.69 -6.50
N LYS A 24 -1.91 -18.15 -7.75
CA LYS A 24 -0.61 -18.40 -8.41
C LYS A 24 -0.19 -17.26 -9.34
N GLU A 25 -1.16 -16.49 -9.80
CA GLU A 25 -1.00 -15.39 -10.73
C GLU A 25 -2.04 -14.30 -10.44
N ARG A 26 -1.91 -13.18 -11.16
CA ARG A 26 -2.84 -12.05 -11.06
C ARG A 26 -4.24 -12.43 -11.49
N ASN A 27 -5.20 -12.14 -10.63
CA ASN A 27 -6.61 -12.35 -10.87
C ASN A 27 -7.35 -11.01 -10.75
N ASP A 28 -7.77 -10.48 -11.89
CA ASP A 28 -8.67 -9.33 -11.98
C ASP A 28 -10.00 -9.85 -12.59
N SER A 29 -10.99 -10.15 -11.76
CA SER A 29 -12.28 -10.68 -12.23
C SER A 29 -13.44 -10.27 -11.33
N LEU A 30 -14.62 -10.12 -11.91
CA LEU A 30 -15.86 -9.86 -11.20
C LEU A 30 -16.83 -11.03 -11.41
N LEU A 31 -17.07 -11.80 -10.34
CA LEU A 31 -17.95 -12.96 -10.36
C LEU A 31 -19.34 -12.61 -9.83
N ARG A 32 -20.38 -13.03 -10.53
CA ARG A 32 -21.77 -12.97 -10.04
C ARG A 32 -22.12 -14.27 -9.31
N LEU A 33 -22.42 -14.19 -8.01
CA LEU A 33 -22.87 -15.33 -7.20
C LEU A 33 -24.41 -15.41 -7.12
N SER A 34 -25.09 -14.26 -7.12
CA SER A 34 -26.56 -14.15 -7.21
C SER A 34 -26.96 -12.81 -7.80
N ASP A 35 -28.26 -12.52 -7.88
CA ASP A 35 -28.77 -11.24 -8.40
C ASP A 35 -28.20 -10.02 -7.67
N ASP A 36 -28.06 -10.13 -6.34
CA ASP A 36 -27.56 -9.07 -5.46
C ASP A 36 -26.23 -9.44 -4.79
N HIS A 37 -25.42 -10.32 -5.40
CA HIS A 37 -24.12 -10.68 -4.82
C HIS A 37 -23.06 -10.81 -5.91
N TYR A 38 -22.13 -9.87 -5.89
CA TYR A 38 -20.98 -9.82 -6.79
C TYR A 38 -19.69 -9.85 -5.98
N VAL A 39 -18.66 -10.49 -6.51
CA VAL A 39 -17.35 -10.62 -5.86
C VAL A 39 -16.27 -10.16 -6.81
N LEU A 40 -15.54 -9.13 -6.40
CA LEU A 40 -14.36 -8.66 -7.11
C LEU A 40 -13.13 -9.40 -6.58
N PHE A 41 -12.37 -10.02 -7.47
CA PHE A 41 -10.99 -10.41 -7.25
C PHE A 41 -10.08 -9.41 -7.97
N TYR A 42 -9.03 -8.96 -7.29
CA TYR A 42 -8.14 -7.94 -7.82
C TYR A 42 -6.68 -8.18 -7.43
N GLY A 43 -5.80 -8.03 -8.42
CA GLY A 43 -4.36 -7.96 -8.22
C GLY A 43 -3.69 -9.29 -7.85
N PHE A 44 -2.42 -9.17 -7.48
CA PHE A 44 -1.58 -10.25 -6.98
C PHE A 44 -0.54 -9.68 -6.05
N GLY A 45 -0.33 -10.32 -4.90
CA GLY A 45 0.78 -10.02 -4.03
C GLY A 45 1.35 -11.28 -3.41
N LYS A 46 2.58 -11.20 -2.91
CA LYS A 46 3.18 -12.23 -2.07
C LYS A 46 3.64 -11.58 -0.77
N ASP A 47 3.56 -12.31 0.33
CA ASP A 47 4.14 -11.82 1.59
C ASP A 47 5.67 -11.98 1.55
N LYS A 48 6.19 -12.98 0.83
CA LYS A 48 7.62 -13.13 0.50
C LYS A 48 7.79 -13.55 -0.96
N ASP A 49 8.84 -13.06 -1.61
CA ASP A 49 9.12 -13.36 -3.02
C ASP A 49 9.23 -14.87 -3.31
N ASN A 50 9.76 -15.62 -2.35
CA ASN A 50 10.00 -17.07 -2.43
C ASN A 50 8.75 -17.93 -2.18
N ASP A 51 7.59 -17.35 -1.86
CA ASP A 51 6.38 -18.13 -1.60
C ASP A 51 5.84 -18.75 -2.91
N GLU A 52 5.49 -20.04 -2.88
CA GLU A 52 4.95 -20.78 -4.05
C GLU A 52 3.60 -20.24 -4.53
N SER A 53 2.83 -19.62 -3.63
CA SER A 53 1.56 -18.99 -3.93
C SER A 53 1.48 -17.63 -3.24
N GLY A 54 0.78 -16.70 -3.88
CA GLY A 54 0.47 -15.39 -3.35
C GLY A 54 -0.97 -15.27 -2.86
N TYR A 55 -1.40 -14.03 -2.76
CA TYR A 55 -2.76 -13.64 -2.47
C TYR A 55 -3.32 -12.74 -3.57
N CYS A 56 -4.64 -12.74 -3.72
CA CYS A 56 -5.39 -11.71 -4.41
C CYS A 56 -6.25 -10.95 -3.40
N TRP A 57 -6.67 -9.74 -3.76
CA TRP A 57 -7.61 -8.97 -2.98
C TRP A 57 -9.03 -9.38 -3.35
N ARG A 58 -9.90 -9.48 -2.34
CA ARG A 58 -11.33 -9.74 -2.53
C ARG A 58 -12.19 -8.68 -1.86
N LYS A 59 -13.25 -8.26 -2.54
CA LYS A 59 -14.33 -7.42 -1.99
C LYS A 59 -15.69 -7.94 -2.48
N ASP A 60 -16.66 -7.99 -1.58
CA ASP A 60 -18.03 -8.42 -1.88
C ASP A 60 -18.95 -7.18 -2.05
N TYR A 61 -19.89 -7.27 -3.00
CA TYR A 61 -20.88 -6.25 -3.32
C TYR A 61 -22.30 -6.82 -3.20
N GLY A 62 -23.18 -6.07 -2.55
CA GLY A 62 -24.61 -6.41 -2.38
C GLY A 62 -25.50 -5.98 -3.55
N HIS A 63 -24.89 -5.57 -4.66
CA HIS A 63 -25.55 -5.07 -5.87
C HIS A 63 -24.58 -5.27 -7.05
N LYS A 64 -25.06 -5.10 -8.28
CA LYS A 64 -24.17 -5.07 -9.45
C LYS A 64 -23.36 -3.77 -9.41
N PRO A 65 -22.04 -3.82 -9.15
CA PRO A 65 -21.25 -2.61 -9.04
C PRO A 65 -21.10 -1.93 -10.41
N THR A 66 -21.00 -0.60 -10.39
CA THR A 66 -20.70 0.17 -11.60
C THR A 66 -19.19 0.17 -11.87
N GLU A 67 -18.81 0.49 -13.10
CA GLU A 67 -17.39 0.65 -13.45
C GLU A 67 -16.72 1.74 -12.59
N GLU A 68 -17.41 2.85 -12.36
CA GLU A 68 -16.92 3.94 -11.51
C GLU A 68 -16.69 3.49 -10.07
N GLU A 69 -17.61 2.70 -9.51
CA GLU A 69 -17.49 2.16 -8.15
C GLU A 69 -16.29 1.21 -8.03
N LEU A 70 -16.12 0.30 -9.00
CA LEU A 70 -14.97 -0.62 -9.02
C LEU A 70 -13.64 0.15 -9.13
N LYS A 71 -13.54 1.12 -10.03
CA LYS A 71 -12.33 1.95 -10.20
C LYS A 71 -12.03 2.78 -8.96
N GLY A 72 -13.05 3.35 -8.34
CA GLY A 72 -12.94 4.16 -7.13
C GLY A 72 -12.47 3.33 -5.93
N ASP A 73 -13.06 2.15 -5.74
CA ASP A 73 -12.70 1.22 -4.68
C ASP A 73 -11.25 0.72 -4.82
N ILE A 74 -10.89 0.26 -6.02
CA ILE A 74 -9.53 -0.22 -6.29
C ILE A 74 -8.52 0.91 -6.09
N THR A 75 -8.77 2.10 -6.65
CA THR A 75 -7.87 3.26 -6.48
C THR A 75 -7.70 3.63 -5.02
N THR A 76 -8.78 3.64 -4.25
CA THR A 76 -8.75 3.91 -2.81
C THR A 76 -7.91 2.86 -2.07
N HIS A 77 -8.08 1.59 -2.43
CA HIS A 77 -7.31 0.51 -1.83
C HIS A 77 -5.81 0.60 -2.17
N VAL A 78 -5.47 0.83 -3.43
CA VAL A 78 -4.08 1.03 -3.88
C VAL A 78 -3.44 2.21 -3.15
N ASN A 79 -4.13 3.34 -3.01
CA ASN A 79 -3.64 4.48 -2.22
C ASN A 79 -3.29 4.06 -0.79
N LYS A 80 -4.20 3.37 -0.09
CA LYS A 80 -3.95 2.88 1.27
C LYS A 80 -2.71 1.98 1.35
N LEU A 81 -2.50 1.10 0.37
CA LEU A 81 -1.32 0.22 0.32
C LEU A 81 -0.01 1.01 0.10
N ILE A 82 -0.02 1.97 -0.81
CA ILE A 82 1.15 2.82 -1.08
C ILE A 82 1.46 3.73 0.10
N ASP A 83 0.46 4.32 0.73
CA ASP A 83 0.64 5.15 1.93
C ASP A 83 1.25 4.33 3.08
N ALA A 84 0.76 3.10 3.29
CA ALA A 84 1.35 2.19 4.27
C ALA A 84 2.78 1.79 3.92
N LYS A 85 3.07 1.50 2.64
CA LYS A 85 4.42 1.19 2.15
C LYS A 85 5.37 2.37 2.36
N ILE A 86 4.94 3.59 2.07
CA ILE A 86 5.73 4.81 2.32
C ILE A 86 5.99 4.96 3.81
N LEU A 87 4.94 4.86 4.64
CA LEU A 87 5.04 5.12 6.07
C LEU A 87 6.06 4.23 6.78
N THR A 88 6.13 2.94 6.46
CA THR A 88 6.96 1.97 7.21
C THR A 88 7.87 1.08 6.37
N GLY A 89 7.95 1.28 5.06
CA GLY A 89 8.73 0.42 4.18
C GLY A 89 10.18 0.86 3.97
N PHE A 90 10.56 2.05 4.43
CA PHE A 90 11.91 2.57 4.25
C PHE A 90 12.82 2.26 5.45
N THR A 91 14.02 1.75 5.16
CA THR A 91 15.08 1.55 6.15
C THR A 91 16.34 2.27 5.73
N TYR A 92 17.02 2.91 6.66
CA TYR A 92 18.30 3.57 6.45
C TYR A 92 19.30 3.10 7.52
N GLU A 93 20.48 2.67 7.10
CA GLU A 93 21.51 2.10 7.99
C GLU A 93 20.95 0.99 8.92
N GLY A 94 20.06 0.16 8.40
CA GLY A 94 19.42 -0.92 9.16
C GLY A 94 18.37 -0.46 10.20
N SER A 95 17.99 0.81 10.20
CA SER A 95 16.95 1.37 11.08
C SER A 95 15.70 1.71 10.28
N LEU A 96 14.53 1.36 10.81
CA LEU A 96 13.24 1.77 10.26
C LEU A 96 13.14 3.30 10.30
N VAL A 97 12.69 3.92 9.22
CA VAL A 97 12.45 5.36 9.15
C VAL A 97 10.98 5.58 8.80
N TYR A 98 10.25 6.24 9.69
CA TYR A 98 8.87 6.62 9.37
C TYR A 98 8.86 7.79 8.39
N LEU A 99 8.24 7.61 7.23
CA LEU A 99 8.05 8.65 6.21
C LEU A 99 6.61 9.20 6.26
N SER A 100 6.14 9.62 7.43
CA SER A 100 4.91 10.41 7.52
C SER A 100 5.06 11.72 6.75
N ALA A 101 3.96 12.37 6.39
CA ALA A 101 4.01 13.67 5.71
C ALA A 101 4.80 14.71 6.52
N GLU A 102 4.64 14.71 7.84
CA GLU A 102 5.39 15.57 8.76
C GLU A 102 6.90 15.25 8.75
N ASN A 103 7.27 13.97 8.81
CA ASN A 103 8.67 13.57 8.75
C ASN A 103 9.30 13.90 7.39
N GLN A 104 8.61 13.64 6.28
CA GLN A 104 9.08 14.00 4.94
C GLN A 104 9.32 15.51 4.81
N PHE A 105 8.41 16.33 5.34
CA PHE A 105 8.57 17.78 5.39
C PHE A 105 9.78 18.18 6.24
N ASN A 106 9.92 17.63 7.44
CA ASN A 106 11.03 17.94 8.34
C ASN A 106 12.39 17.56 7.74
N TYR A 107 12.49 16.39 7.10
CA TYR A 107 13.70 15.96 6.41
C TYR A 107 14.05 16.89 5.24
N LYS A 108 13.06 17.27 4.44
CA LYS A 108 13.24 18.21 3.33
C LYS A 108 13.69 19.58 3.84
N ALA A 109 13.02 20.13 4.86
CA ALA A 109 13.35 21.44 5.41
C ALA A 109 14.78 21.49 5.96
N ALA A 110 15.21 20.44 6.68
CA ALA A 110 16.57 20.32 7.17
C ALA A 110 17.59 20.18 6.04
N PHE A 111 17.29 19.38 5.01
CA PHE A 111 18.14 19.23 3.83
C PHE A 111 18.28 20.55 3.06
N ASP A 112 17.17 21.22 2.75
CA ASP A 112 17.17 22.50 2.05
C ASP A 112 17.96 23.56 2.84
N LEU A 113 17.71 23.68 4.15
CA LEU A 113 18.43 24.62 5.01
C LEU A 113 19.94 24.33 5.02
N CYS A 114 20.32 23.06 5.10
CA CYS A 114 21.70 22.62 5.03
C CYS A 114 22.36 23.01 3.70
N MET A 115 21.67 22.83 2.57
CA MET A 115 22.22 23.22 1.26
C MET A 115 22.28 24.74 1.07
N LEU A 116 21.27 25.48 1.55
CA LEU A 116 21.19 26.94 1.41
C LEU A 116 22.21 27.68 2.28
N THR A 117 22.55 27.13 3.44
CA THR A 117 23.46 27.75 4.42
C THR A 117 24.85 27.13 4.45
N ASP A 118 25.16 26.28 3.48
CA ASP A 118 26.40 25.51 3.42
C ASP A 118 26.71 24.72 4.70
N GLY A 119 25.67 24.14 5.31
CA GLY A 119 25.76 23.33 6.53
C GLY A 119 25.48 24.06 7.84
N GLY A 120 24.92 25.27 7.80
CA GLY A 120 24.68 26.10 9.00
C GLY A 120 23.71 25.52 10.04
N ASN A 121 22.94 24.49 9.70
CA ASN A 121 22.08 23.75 10.64
C ASN A 121 22.65 22.41 11.10
N LEU A 122 23.88 22.08 10.71
CA LEU A 122 24.54 20.86 11.17
C LEU A 122 25.17 21.07 12.55
N PRO A 123 25.17 20.04 13.42
CA PRO A 123 24.56 18.73 13.19
C PRO A 123 23.03 18.74 13.36
N VAL A 124 22.32 17.90 12.60
CA VAL A 124 20.87 17.68 12.74
C VAL A 124 20.59 16.26 13.21
N THR A 125 19.59 16.06 14.07
CA THR A 125 19.22 14.75 14.60
C THR A 125 17.80 14.37 14.22
N PHE A 126 17.63 13.17 13.69
CA PHE A 126 16.32 12.57 13.43
C PHE A 126 16.09 11.34 14.29
N LYS A 127 14.82 11.11 14.66
CA LYS A 127 14.37 9.89 15.34
C LYS A 127 13.96 8.85 14.29
N PHE A 128 14.68 7.74 14.29
CA PHE A 128 14.39 6.50 13.58
C PHE A 128 13.95 5.42 14.57
N GLY A 129 13.75 4.19 14.08
CA GLY A 129 13.30 3.05 14.86
C GLY A 129 11.82 3.12 15.20
N GLN A 130 11.31 2.08 15.85
CA GLN A 130 9.92 2.02 16.32
C GLN A 130 9.72 2.88 17.57
N GLU A 131 8.48 3.24 17.89
CA GLU A 131 8.16 3.99 19.12
C GLU A 131 8.67 3.30 20.40
N SER A 132 8.61 1.97 20.45
CA SER A 132 9.12 1.18 21.58
C SER A 132 10.64 1.03 21.62
N ALA A 133 11.34 1.36 20.53
CA ALA A 133 12.79 1.23 20.39
C ALA A 133 13.35 2.35 19.50
N PRO A 134 13.29 3.61 19.95
CA PRO A 134 13.72 4.75 19.15
C PRO A 134 15.24 4.75 18.98
N LYS A 135 15.70 5.17 17.79
CA LYS A 135 17.11 5.33 17.44
C LYS A 135 17.34 6.74 16.93
N TYR A 136 18.21 7.50 17.57
CA TYR A 136 18.51 8.87 17.15
C TYR A 136 19.74 8.87 16.26
N ARG A 137 19.58 9.27 14.99
CA ARG A 137 20.68 9.42 14.03
C ARG A 137 21.00 10.90 13.90
N GLN A 138 22.24 11.26 14.24
CA GLN A 138 22.77 12.61 14.07
C GLN A 138 23.59 12.68 12.80
N PHE A 139 23.26 13.60 11.91
CA PHE A 139 23.96 13.89 10.66
C PHE A 139 24.94 15.03 10.89
N ASN A 140 26.23 14.78 10.68
CA ASN A 140 27.29 15.75 10.97
C ASN A 140 27.78 16.48 9.72
N THR A 141 27.55 15.90 8.54
CA THR A 141 28.05 16.43 7.27
C THR A 141 26.91 16.62 6.27
N LYS A 142 27.16 17.50 5.29
CA LYS A 142 26.24 17.74 4.18
C LYS A 142 26.02 16.45 3.38
N GLU A 143 27.08 15.68 3.21
CA GLU A 143 27.11 14.45 2.42
C GLU A 143 26.23 13.37 3.07
N GLU A 144 26.33 13.18 4.39
CA GLU A 144 25.47 12.23 5.12
C GLU A 144 23.99 12.62 5.02
N LEU A 145 23.66 13.90 5.24
CA LEU A 145 22.27 14.36 5.19
C LEU A 145 21.70 14.27 3.76
N LYS A 146 22.53 14.57 2.75
CA LYS A 146 22.17 14.46 1.34
C LYS A 146 21.90 13.00 0.96
N ASP A 147 22.77 12.08 1.36
CA ASP A 147 22.61 10.66 1.07
C ASP A 147 21.29 10.11 1.66
N PHE A 148 21.02 10.41 2.93
CA PHE A 148 19.76 10.08 3.59
C PHE A 148 18.55 10.64 2.85
N TYR A 149 18.53 11.96 2.58
CA TYR A 149 17.37 12.59 1.95
C TYR A 149 17.11 12.05 0.55
N LEU A 150 18.16 11.86 -0.27
CA LEU A 150 18.03 11.30 -1.62
C LEU A 150 17.52 9.85 -1.60
N SER A 151 17.98 9.05 -0.64
CA SER A 151 17.50 7.68 -0.45
C SER A 151 16.03 7.64 -0.06
N ALA A 152 15.63 8.49 0.90
CA ALA A 152 14.25 8.58 1.36
C ALA A 152 13.30 9.03 0.24
N ILE A 153 13.64 10.09 -0.49
CA ILE A 153 12.78 10.59 -1.56
C ILE A 153 12.71 9.62 -2.74
N SER A 154 13.82 8.95 -3.07
CA SER A 154 13.84 7.89 -4.10
C SER A 154 12.87 6.76 -3.75
N PHE A 155 12.86 6.31 -2.50
CA PHE A 155 11.89 5.32 -2.03
C PHE A 155 10.44 5.79 -2.17
N VAL A 156 10.14 7.02 -1.74
CA VAL A 156 8.79 7.61 -1.88
C VAL A 156 8.37 7.67 -3.35
N THR A 157 9.22 8.20 -4.24
CA THR A 157 8.90 8.34 -5.65
C THR A 157 8.68 7.00 -6.33
N ASN A 158 9.46 5.98 -5.97
CA ASN A 158 9.29 4.63 -6.51
C ASN A 158 7.99 4.01 -6.04
N ALA A 159 7.64 4.14 -4.76
CA ALA A 159 6.37 3.64 -4.23
C ALA A 159 5.16 4.34 -4.90
N LEU A 160 5.23 5.65 -5.12
CA LEU A 160 4.19 6.38 -5.86
C LEU A 160 4.09 5.91 -7.31
N ALA A 161 5.22 5.69 -7.99
CA ALA A 161 5.25 5.21 -9.36
C ALA A 161 4.63 3.81 -9.50
N GLU A 162 4.91 2.90 -8.57
CA GLU A 162 4.23 1.59 -8.49
C GLU A 162 2.72 1.77 -8.33
N GLY A 163 2.28 2.68 -7.45
CA GLY A 163 0.87 3.00 -7.25
C GLY A 163 0.19 3.54 -8.51
N TRP A 164 0.87 4.39 -9.28
CA TRP A 164 0.38 4.90 -10.55
C TRP A 164 0.29 3.79 -11.60
N ALA A 165 1.31 2.94 -11.71
CA ALA A 165 1.29 1.81 -12.63
C ALA A 165 0.12 0.86 -12.34
N GLU A 166 -0.16 0.60 -11.06
CA GLU A 166 -1.25 -0.26 -10.64
C GLU A 166 -2.63 0.34 -10.96
N LYS A 167 -2.82 1.65 -10.71
CA LYS A 167 -4.06 2.36 -11.10
C LYS A 167 -4.22 2.45 -12.62
N ASP A 168 -3.13 2.68 -13.35
CA ASP A 168 -3.15 2.76 -14.81
C ASP A 168 -3.66 1.46 -15.44
N MET A 169 -3.33 0.30 -14.88
CA MET A 169 -3.86 -0.99 -15.35
C MET A 169 -5.38 -1.07 -15.20
N VAL A 170 -5.93 -0.45 -14.16
CA VAL A 170 -7.37 -0.44 -13.87
C VAL A 170 -8.09 0.57 -14.77
N TYR A 171 -7.49 1.74 -14.98
CA TYR A 171 -8.09 2.78 -15.84
C TYR A 171 -8.02 2.46 -17.34
N LYS A 172 -6.97 1.74 -17.78
CA LYS A 172 -6.75 1.41 -19.20
C LYS A 172 -7.46 0.12 -19.66
N LYS A 173 -7.97 -0.71 -18.74
CA LYS A 173 -8.74 -1.90 -19.08
C LYS A 173 -10.23 -1.56 -19.23
N ASP A 174 -10.86 -2.11 -20.26
CA ASP A 174 -12.31 -2.14 -20.35
C ASP A 174 -12.84 -3.09 -19.25
N MET A 175 -13.47 -2.53 -18.22
CA MET A 175 -13.97 -3.32 -17.10
C MET A 175 -15.16 -4.22 -17.49
N GLN A 176 -15.77 -4.00 -18.66
CA GLN A 176 -16.74 -4.94 -19.23
C GLN A 176 -16.09 -6.33 -19.44
N SER A 177 -14.79 -6.39 -19.72
CA SER A 177 -14.05 -7.65 -19.89
C SER A 177 -13.84 -8.43 -18.59
N TRP A 178 -14.13 -7.84 -17.43
CA TRP A 178 -14.01 -8.50 -16.12
C TRP A 178 -15.30 -9.18 -15.68
N PHE A 179 -16.44 -8.88 -16.33
CA PHE A 179 -17.68 -9.61 -16.11
C PHE A 179 -17.52 -11.00 -16.71
N THR A 180 -17.37 -12.00 -15.84
CA THR A 180 -17.29 -13.41 -16.23
C THR A 180 -18.54 -14.15 -15.76
#